data_AF-A0A848YFU8-F1
#
_entry.id   AF-A0A848YFU8-F1
#
_cell.length_a   1.000
_cell.length_b   1.000
_cell.length_c   1.000
_cell.angle_alpha   90.00
_cell.angle_beta   90.00
_cell.angle_gamma   90.00
#
_symmetry.space_group_name_H-M   'P 1'
#
loop_
_entity.id
_entity.type
_entity.pdbx_description
1 polymer ?
#
loop_
_entity_poly.entity_id
_entity_poly.type
_entity_poly.pdbx_seq_one_letter_code
_entity_poly.pdbx_strand_id
1 'polypeptide(L)' 'YWPGLPDGALAPDYSGIRPKICGPGEPAADFMISGPQAHRIPGLVNLFGIESPGLTSSLALGEEVLTLLELGS' A
#
# COMPACT_ATOMS: atom_id res chain seq x y z
N TYR A 1 8.57 7.67 24.55
CA TYR A 1 8.05 6.75 25.59
C TYR A 1 7.37 7.60 26.65
N TRP A 2 6.18 7.25 27.13
CA TRP A 2 5.39 8.05 28.08
C TRP A 2 5.39 7.35 29.45
N PRO A 3 6.26 7.75 30.40
CA PRO A 3 6.42 7.05 31.67
C PRO A 3 5.22 7.18 32.63
N GLY A 4 4.39 8.20 32.44
CA GLY A 4 3.22 8.47 33.29
C GLY A 4 1.92 7.83 32.81
N LEU A 5 1.96 6.87 31.88
CA LEU A 5 0.77 6.13 31.45
C LEU A 5 0.21 5.34 32.64
N PRO A 6 -1.03 5.61 33.08
CA PRO A 6 -1.61 4.89 34.22
C PRO A 6 -1.83 3.41 33.93
N ASP A 7 -1.71 2.58 34.97
CA ASP A 7 -2.05 1.16 34.89
C ASP A 7 -3.51 0.98 34.46
N GLY A 8 -3.75 0.05 33.52
CA GLY A 8 -5.09 -0.23 33.01
C GLY A 8 -5.69 0.83 32.08
N ALA A 9 -4.93 1.87 31.68
CA ALA A 9 -5.44 2.92 30.80
C ALA A 9 -5.61 2.50 29.32
N LEU A 10 -5.11 1.32 28.93
CA LEU A 10 -5.31 0.78 27.59
C LEU A 10 -6.69 0.11 27.48
N ALA A 11 -7.54 0.65 26.62
CA ALA A 11 -8.78 -0.01 26.22
C ALA A 11 -8.52 -0.97 25.05
N PRO A 12 -9.33 -2.03 24.89
CA PRO A 12 -9.34 -2.84 23.67
C PRO A 12 -9.58 -1.94 22.45
N ASP A 13 -8.82 -2.18 21.40
CA ASP A 13 -8.89 -1.43 20.15
C ASP A 13 -8.79 -2.38 18.95
N TYR A 14 -8.66 -1.84 17.75
CA TYR A 14 -8.48 -2.63 16.53
C TYR A 14 -7.01 -2.97 16.25
N SER A 15 -6.82 -3.95 15.37
CA SER A 15 -5.54 -4.21 14.71
C SER A 15 -5.72 -4.14 13.20
N GLY A 16 -4.64 -3.88 12.48
CA GLY A 16 -4.61 -3.86 11.02
C GLY A 16 -3.49 -4.74 10.48
N ILE A 17 -3.69 -5.28 9.27
CA ILE A 17 -2.68 -6.07 8.56
C ILE A 17 -2.17 -5.24 7.38
N ARG A 18 -0.85 -5.16 7.21
CA ARG A 18 -0.22 -4.46 6.09
C ARG A 18 -0.08 -5.40 4.89
N PRO A 19 -0.44 -4.97 3.65
CA PRO A 19 -0.30 -5.78 2.45
C PRO A 19 1.16 -5.80 1.96
N LYS A 20 2.07 -6.43 2.71
CA LYS A 20 3.50 -6.48 2.37
C LYS A 20 3.78 -7.38 1.15
N ILE A 21 4.78 -6.98 0.35
CA ILE A 21 5.34 -7.79 -0.75
C ILE A 21 6.81 -8.17 -0.53
N CYS A 22 7.31 -7.96 0.68
CA CYS A 22 8.65 -8.35 1.12
C CYS A 22 8.53 -9.28 2.33
N GLY A 23 9.52 -10.17 2.49
CA GLY A 23 9.58 -11.14 3.59
C GLY A 23 9.97 -10.51 4.93
N PRO A 24 9.84 -11.27 6.04
CA PRO A 24 10.35 -10.86 7.34
C PRO A 24 11.87 -10.61 7.30
N GLY A 25 12.31 -9.43 7.76
CA GLY A 25 13.72 -9.06 7.80
C GLY A 25 14.29 -8.51 6.47
N GLU A 26 13.52 -8.56 5.38
CA GLU A 26 13.88 -7.90 4.13
C GLU A 26 13.59 -6.40 4.20
N PRO A 27 14.31 -5.57 3.41
CA PRO A 27 13.98 -4.16 3.27
C PRO A 27 12.52 -3.99 2.85
N ALA A 28 11.86 -2.95 3.38
CA ALA A 28 10.50 -2.62 2.96
C ALA A 28 10.50 -2.33 1.45
N ALA A 29 9.69 -3.08 0.71
CA ALA A 29 9.47 -2.83 -0.70
C ALA A 29 8.64 -1.55 -0.90
N ASP A 30 8.88 -0.87 -2.02
CA ASP A 30 8.04 0.25 -2.45
C ASP A 30 6.66 -0.25 -2.93
N PHE A 31 5.74 0.67 -3.16
CA PHE A 31 4.49 0.37 -3.85
C PHE A 31 4.78 -0.22 -5.24
N MET A 32 4.08 -1.29 -5.58
CA MET A 32 4.19 -1.91 -6.90
C MET A 32 2.90 -1.70 -7.67
N ILE A 33 2.98 -0.86 -8.70
CA ILE A 33 1.88 -0.63 -9.64
C ILE A 33 2.26 -1.33 -10.93
N SER A 34 1.56 -2.42 -11.25
CA SER A 34 1.87 -3.28 -12.40
C SER A 34 0.76 -3.13 -13.42
N GLY A 35 1.04 -2.39 -14.50
CA GLY A 35 0.09 -2.15 -15.60
C GLY A 35 0.34 -2.99 -16.86
N PRO A 36 -0.45 -2.78 -17.93
CA PRO A 36 -0.42 -3.59 -19.14
C PRO A 36 0.96 -3.73 -19.80
N GLN A 37 1.80 -2.71 -19.72
CA GLN A 37 3.16 -2.71 -20.29
C GLN A 37 4.09 -3.68 -19.53
N ALA A 38 3.86 -3.89 -18.24
CA ALA A 38 4.65 -4.79 -17.41
C ALA A 38 4.21 -6.26 -17.56
N HIS A 39 2.91 -6.53 -17.47
CA HIS A 39 2.39 -7.91 -17.45
C HIS A 39 1.70 -8.37 -18.75
N ARG A 40 1.54 -7.47 -19.75
CA ARG A 40 0.96 -7.75 -21.08
C ARG A 40 -0.51 -8.19 -21.06
N ILE A 41 -1.28 -7.71 -20.08
CA ILE A 41 -2.74 -7.95 -19.97
C ILE A 41 -3.45 -6.61 -20.20
N PRO A 42 -4.13 -6.42 -21.33
CA PRO A 42 -4.84 -5.17 -21.61
C PRO A 42 -5.93 -4.88 -20.58
N GLY A 43 -6.07 -3.62 -20.18
CA GLY A 43 -7.14 -3.17 -19.27
C GLY A 43 -7.02 -3.61 -17.81
N LEU A 44 -5.89 -4.22 -17.39
CA LEU A 44 -5.63 -4.59 -16.01
C LEU A 44 -4.48 -3.76 -15.43
N VAL A 45 -4.67 -3.23 -14.22
CA VAL A 45 -3.60 -2.66 -13.38
C VAL A 45 -3.70 -3.30 -12.00
N ASN A 46 -2.60 -3.88 -11.52
CA ASN A 46 -2.49 -4.41 -10.17
C ASN A 46 -1.78 -3.42 -9.26
N LEU A 47 -2.28 -3.26 -8.03
CA LEU A 47 -1.65 -2.50 -6.98
C LEU A 47 -1.26 -3.45 -5.86
N PHE A 48 0.04 -3.64 -5.65
CA PHE A 48 0.58 -4.45 -4.57
C PHE A 48 1.42 -3.61 -3.63
N GLY A 49 1.54 -4.03 -2.37
CA GLY A 49 2.42 -3.33 -1.45
C GLY A 49 1.86 -2.00 -0.95
N ILE A 50 0.58 -1.66 -1.20
CA ILE A 50 -0.02 -0.37 -0.80
C ILE A 50 -0.25 -0.34 0.72
N GLU A 51 0.84 -0.29 1.47
CA GLU A 51 0.88 -0.05 2.91
C GLU A 51 0.92 1.45 3.21
N SER A 52 1.33 1.87 4.41
CA SER A 52 1.50 3.30 4.71
C SER A 52 2.64 3.90 3.87
N PRO A 53 2.45 5.06 3.20
CA PRO A 53 1.37 6.04 3.37
C PRO A 53 0.23 5.96 2.32
N GLY A 54 -0.31 4.78 2.03
CA GLY A 54 -1.24 4.52 0.93
C GLY A 54 -2.55 5.32 0.99
N LEU A 55 -3.07 5.61 2.20
CA LEU A 55 -4.23 6.50 2.34
C LEU A 55 -3.89 7.92 1.90
N THR A 56 -2.75 8.46 2.35
CA THR A 56 -2.28 9.79 1.99
C THR A 56 -1.97 9.89 0.49
N SER A 57 -1.46 8.82 -0.12
CA SER A 57 -1.13 8.76 -1.54
C SER A 57 -2.29 8.35 -2.46
N SER A 58 -3.51 8.16 -1.92
CA SER A 58 -4.63 7.54 -2.65
C SER A 58 -5.02 8.25 -3.94
N LEU A 59 -5.02 9.60 -3.95
CA LEU A 59 -5.37 10.37 -5.14
C LEU A 59 -4.30 10.25 -6.23
N ALA A 60 -3.02 10.37 -5.87
CA ALA A 60 -1.91 10.20 -6.80
C ALA A 60 -1.86 8.76 -7.36
N LEU A 61 -2.16 7.75 -6.54
CA LEU A 61 -2.31 6.37 -7.00
C LEU A 61 -3.44 6.22 -8.03
N GLY A 62 -4.56 6.92 -7.84
CA GLY A 62 -5.65 6.94 -8.82
C GLY A 62 -5.24 7.54 -10.16
N GLU A 63 -4.51 8.65 -10.15
CA GLU A 63 -3.97 9.30 -11.35
C GLU A 63 -2.98 8.39 -12.11
N GLU A 64 -2.10 7.69 -11.39
CA GLU A 64 -1.15 6.75 -11.99
C GLU A 64 -1.86 5.55 -12.62
N VAL A 65 -2.89 5.01 -11.94
CA VAL A 65 -3.70 3.91 -12.49
C VAL A 65 -4.37 4.31 -13.81
N LEU A 66 -4.96 5.51 -13.88
CA LEU A 66 -5.57 6.02 -15.10
C LEU A 66 -4.53 6.17 -16.23
N THR A 67 -3.37 6.76 -15.92
CA THR A 67 -2.27 6.93 -16.88
C THR A 67 -1.83 5.59 -17.48
N LEU A 68 -1.68 4.55 -16.65
CA LEU A 68 -1.27 3.22 -17.12
C LEU A 68 -2.33 2.52 -17.96
N LEU A 69 -3.62 2.74 -17.67
CA LEU A 69 -4.72 2.20 -18.46
C LEU A 69 -4.82 2.87 -19.84
N GLU A 70 -4.60 4.17 -19.93
CA GLU A 70 -4.63 4.92 -21.19
C GLU A 70 -3.45 4.56 -22.11
N LEU A 71 -2.24 4.38 -21.54
CA LEU A 71 -1.05 3.98 -22.30
C LEU A 71 -1.11 2.54 -22.83
N GLY A 72 -2.06 1.73 -22.36
CA GLY A 72 -2.27 0.35 -22.80
C GLY A 72 -3.38 0.19 -23.84
N SER A 73 -4.03 1.28 -24.25
CA SER A 73 -5.08 1.33 -25.27
C SER A 73 -4.56 1.44 -26.70
#